data_AF-A0A7X9FSM7-F1
#
_entry.id   AF-A0A7X9FSM7-F1
#
_cell.length_a   1.000
_cell.length_b   1.000
_cell.length_c   1.000
_cell.angle_alpha   90.00
_cell.angle_beta   90.00
_cell.angle_gamma   90.00
#
_symmetry.space_group_name_H-M   'P 1'
#
loop_
_entity.id
_entity.type
_entity.pdbx_description
1 polymer ?
#
loop_
_entity_poly.entity_id
_entity_poly.type
_entity_poly.pdbx_seq_one_letter_code
_entity_poly.pdbx_strand_id
1 'polypeptide(L)'
;MRGFFLHHSLEAKDLNGSNSVCILFEDPAIKKIFAQLIASRGFQPKEINDIEEIIPNSKVISEANYFIHLDRETQNRCLVVGDNTAITNLAPVSLTRPLTEEKVEAALEEFFKL
;
A
#
# COMPACT_ATOMS: atom_id res chain seq x y z
N MET A 1 -22.64 40.32 7.33
CA MET A 1 -22.98 39.10 6.58
C MET A 1 -21.68 38.30 6.40
N ARG A 2 -21.52 37.21 7.14
CA ARG A 2 -21.47 35.81 6.61
C ARG A 2 -20.42 35.64 5.48
N GLY A 3 -19.36 34.84 5.61
CA GLY A 3 -19.12 33.78 6.57
C GLY A 3 -17.64 33.40 6.71
N PHE A 4 -17.32 32.93 7.90
CA PHE A 4 -16.13 32.19 8.22
C PHE A 4 -16.30 30.78 7.65
N PHE A 5 -15.53 30.43 6.62
CA PHE A 5 -15.39 29.03 6.22
C PHE A 5 -14.26 28.41 7.05
N LEU A 6 -14.66 27.72 8.13
CA LEU A 6 -13.90 26.63 8.72
C LEU A 6 -13.84 25.51 7.68
N HIS A 7 -12.70 25.33 7.03
CA HIS A 7 -12.42 24.08 6.31
C HIS A 7 -11.31 23.36 7.09
N HIS A 8 -11.78 22.46 7.95
CA HIS A 8 -11.13 21.22 8.39
C HIS A 8 -9.60 21.29 8.51
N SER A 9 -9.13 21.56 9.73
CA SER A 9 -7.82 21.08 10.17
C SER A 9 -7.78 19.56 10.00
N LEU A 10 -7.17 19.09 8.93
CA LEU A 10 -6.57 17.75 8.89
C LEU A 10 -5.33 17.82 9.79
N GLU A 11 -5.56 17.71 11.10
CA GLU A 11 -4.52 17.25 12.01
C GLU A 11 -4.13 15.84 11.54
N ALA A 12 -3.02 15.75 10.79
CA ALA A 12 -2.27 14.52 10.62
C ALA A 12 -1.59 14.17 11.96
N LYS A 13 -2.40 13.94 13.00
CA LYS A 13 -2.00 13.24 14.21
C LYS A 13 -2.08 11.76 13.89
N ASP A 14 -0.95 11.22 13.43
CA ASP A 14 -0.32 10.08 14.07
C ASP A 14 0.98 9.79 13.32
N LEU A 15 2.09 10.25 13.87
CA LEU A 15 3.44 9.76 13.55
C LEU A 15 3.66 8.41 14.25
N ASN A 16 2.70 7.48 14.11
CA ASN A 16 2.91 6.07 14.41
C ASN A 16 3.24 5.39 13.10
N GLY A 17 4.51 5.03 12.88
CA GLY A 17 4.97 4.31 11.70
C GLY A 17 4.17 3.03 11.40
N SER A 18 3.45 2.53 12.39
CA SER A 18 2.53 1.38 12.34
C SER A 18 1.32 1.54 11.39
N ASN A 19 0.88 2.77 11.09
CA ASN A 19 -0.32 3.02 10.26
C ASN A 19 0.00 3.51 8.84
N SER A 20 1.27 3.66 8.50
CA SER A 20 1.71 4.07 7.17
C SER A 20 1.83 2.86 6.24
N VAL A 21 1.36 3.02 5.01
CA VAL A 21 1.47 1.99 3.97
C VAL A 21 2.17 2.57 2.76
N CYS A 22 3.37 2.09 2.46
CA CYS A 22 4.15 2.49 1.30
C CYS A 22 3.63 1.78 0.04
N ILE A 23 3.41 2.53 -1.04
CA ILE A 23 2.85 2.05 -2.30
C ILE A 23 3.87 2.28 -3.41
N LEU A 24 4.44 1.20 -3.93
CA LEU A 24 5.50 1.22 -4.92
C LEU A 24 5.06 0.47 -6.18
N PHE A 25 4.63 1.21 -7.20
CA PHE A 25 4.29 0.66 -8.51
C PHE A 25 4.98 1.49 -9.60
N GLU A 26 5.15 0.92 -10.78
CA GLU A 26 5.56 1.69 -11.95
C GLU A 26 4.38 2.53 -12.47
N ASP A 27 3.18 1.94 -12.48
CA ASP A 27 1.97 2.58 -12.98
C ASP A 27 1.33 3.54 -11.95
N PRO A 28 1.24 4.85 -12.23
CA PRO A 28 0.67 5.83 -11.30
C PRO A 28 -0.84 5.70 -11.11
N ALA A 29 -1.57 5.16 -12.10
CA ALA A 29 -3.00 4.91 -11.94
C ALA A 29 -3.23 3.79 -10.92
N ILE A 30 -2.41 2.74 -10.94
CA ILE A 30 -2.44 1.68 -9.93
C ILE A 30 -2.09 2.24 -8.54
N LYS A 31 -1.03 3.06 -8.41
CA LYS A 31 -0.69 3.71 -7.13
C LYS A 31 -1.89 4.43 -6.54
N LYS A 32 -2.58 5.22 -7.37
CA LYS A 32 -3.73 6.03 -6.95
C LYS A 32 -4.91 5.17 -6.50
N ILE A 33 -5.20 4.07 -7.20
CA ILE A 33 -6.26 3.12 -6.81
C ILE A 33 -5.96 2.55 -5.42
N PHE A 34 -4.76 2.02 -5.22
CA PHE A 34 -4.36 1.48 -3.92
C PHE A 34 -4.36 2.56 -2.83
N ALA A 35 -3.87 3.77 -3.12
CA ALA A 35 -3.85 4.86 -2.16
C ALA A 35 -5.26 5.21 -1.67
N GLN A 36 -6.24 5.28 -2.58
CA GLN A 36 -7.64 5.52 -2.21
C GLN A 36 -8.23 4.39 -1.36
N LEU A 37 -7.96 3.13 -1.73
CA LEU A 37 -8.47 1.95 -1.01
C LEU A 37 -7.88 1.83 0.40
N ILE A 38 -6.62 2.21 0.58
CA ILE A 38 -5.92 2.22 1.87
C ILE A 38 -6.43 3.38 2.73
N ALA A 39 -6.53 4.58 2.16
CA ALA A 39 -7.06 5.76 2.86
C ALA A 39 -8.49 5.52 3.35
N SER A 40 -9.34 4.88 2.53
CA SER A 40 -10.71 4.53 2.91
C SER A 40 -10.80 3.56 4.10
N ARG A 41 -9.71 2.83 4.40
CA ARG A 41 -9.62 1.91 5.54
C ARG A 41 -8.99 2.57 6.79
N GLY A 42 -8.70 3.87 6.74
CA GLY A 42 -8.13 4.64 7.86
C GLY A 42 -6.60 4.57 7.98
N PHE A 43 -5.92 3.95 7.02
CA PHE A 43 -4.46 3.93 6.95
C PHE A 43 -3.93 5.13 6.19
N GLN A 44 -2.64 5.47 6.38
CA GLN A 44 -1.98 6.56 5.67
C GLN A 44 -1.22 6.02 4.45
N PRO A 45 -1.77 6.14 3.23
CA PRO A 45 -1.04 5.74 2.03
C PRO A 45 0.12 6.70 1.77
N LYS A 46 1.28 6.14 1.46
CA LYS A 46 2.45 6.88 1.00
C LYS A 46 2.88 6.35 -0.36
N GLU A 47 2.57 7.10 -1.40
CA GLU A 47 3.08 6.82 -2.74
C GLU A 47 4.58 7.08 -2.78
N ILE A 48 5.35 6.05 -3.13
CA ILE A 48 6.80 6.12 -3.28
C ILE A 48 7.18 5.69 -4.71
N ASN A 49 8.35 6.12 -5.15
CA ASN A 49 8.88 5.80 -6.46
C ASN A 49 10.11 4.90 -6.38
N ASP A 50 10.77 4.89 -5.23
CA ASP A 50 11.95 4.07 -4.98
C ASP A 50 11.83 3.26 -3.68
N ILE A 51 12.55 2.13 -3.61
CA ILE A 51 12.66 1.30 -2.41
C ILE A 51 13.37 2.05 -1.27
N GLU A 52 14.23 3.01 -1.57
CA GLU A 52 14.92 3.83 -0.57
C GLU A 52 13.96 4.77 0.19
N GLU A 53 12.78 5.04 -0.36
CA GLU A 53 11.76 5.88 0.27
C GLU A 53 10.85 5.10 1.23
N ILE A 54 11.08 3.79 1.40
CA ILE A 54 10.28 2.95 2.30
C ILE A 54 10.47 3.42 3.73
N ILE A 55 9.36 3.76 4.38
CA ILE A 55 9.34 4.17 5.77
C ILE A 55 9.67 2.94 6.64
N PRO A 56 10.64 3.01 7.56
CA PRO A 56 10.95 1.90 8.45
C PRO A 56 9.72 1.46 9.25
N ASN A 57 9.51 0.15 9.35
CA ASN A 57 8.37 -0.49 10.00
C ASN A 57 6.98 -0.25 9.38
N SER A 58 6.91 0.33 8.18
CA SER A 58 5.65 0.44 7.45
C SER A 58 5.28 -0.87 6.74
N LYS A 59 3.99 -1.00 6.40
CA LYS A 59 3.52 -2.01 5.46
C LYS A 59 3.83 -1.56 4.03
N VAL A 60 4.18 -2.48 3.15
CA VAL A 60 4.53 -2.15 1.75
C VAL A 60 3.57 -2.86 0.79
N ILE A 61 3.17 -2.20 -0.29
CA ILE A 61 2.45 -2.81 -1.40
C ILE A 61 3.23 -2.51 -2.66
N SER A 62 3.64 -3.55 -3.39
CA SER A 62 4.49 -3.38 -4.56
C SER A 62 4.34 -4.46 -5.60
N GLU A 63 4.95 -4.26 -6.77
CA GLU A 63 5.01 -5.24 -7.84
C GLU A 63 6.09 -6.30 -7.58
N ALA A 64 5.92 -7.50 -8.14
CA ALA A 64 6.87 -8.61 -7.99
C ALA A 64 8.31 -8.21 -8.36
N ASN A 65 8.47 -7.29 -9.32
CA ASN A 65 9.75 -6.79 -9.79
C ASN A 65 10.53 -6.04 -8.70
N TYR A 66 9.84 -5.32 -7.83
CA TYR A 66 10.46 -4.57 -6.73
C TYR A 66 10.63 -5.44 -5.48
N PHE A 67 9.74 -6.41 -5.28
CA PHE A 67 9.76 -7.29 -4.10
C PHE A 67 11.10 -8.01 -3.92
N ILE A 68 11.71 -8.49 -5.00
CA ILE A 68 13.00 -9.20 -4.97
C ILE A 68 14.16 -8.32 -4.47
N HIS A 69 14.02 -7.00 -4.49
CA HIS A 69 15.02 -6.03 -4.05
C HIS A 69 14.80 -5.55 -2.60
N LEU A 70 13.67 -5.93 -1.99
CA LEU A 70 13.38 -5.59 -0.60
C LEU A 70 14.18 -6.49 0.35
N ASP A 71 14.51 -5.97 1.53
CA ASP A 71 15.07 -6.78 2.61
C ASP A 71 14.02 -7.76 3.17
N ARG A 72 14.50 -8.81 3.86
CA ARG A 72 13.65 -9.90 4.36
C ARG A 72 12.58 -9.43 5.35
N GLU A 73 12.86 -8.39 6.15
CA GLU A 73 11.90 -7.87 7.13
C GLU A 73 10.75 -7.14 6.42
N THR A 74 11.08 -6.34 5.41
CA THR A 74 10.11 -5.65 4.56
C THR A 74 9.31 -6.64 3.71
N GLN A 75 9.94 -7.68 3.16
CA GLN A 75 9.25 -8.75 2.42
C GLN A 75 8.14 -9.42 3.23
N ASN A 76 8.35 -9.66 4.53
CA ASN A 76 7.32 -10.26 5.41
C ASN A 76 6.11 -9.34 5.63
N ARG A 77 6.25 -8.05 5.37
CA ARG A 77 5.21 -7.00 5.51
C ARG A 77 4.80 -6.42 4.16
N CYS A 78 5.11 -7.11 3.07
CA CYS A 78 4.86 -6.66 1.72
C CYS A 78 3.73 -7.44 1.05
N LEU A 79 2.75 -6.73 0.50
CA LEU A 79 1.74 -7.26 -0.41
C LEU A 79 2.27 -7.16 -1.84
N VAL A 80 2.41 -8.30 -2.50
CA VAL A 80 2.94 -8.34 -3.87
C VAL A 80 1.81 -8.42 -4.89
N VAL A 81 1.85 -7.57 -5.90
CA VAL A 81 0.90 -7.56 -7.01
C VAL A 81 1.64 -7.90 -8.31
N GLY A 82 1.11 -8.81 -9.12
CA GLY A 82 1.81 -9.27 -10.32
C GLY A 82 1.03 -10.32 -11.11
N ASP A 83 1.66 -10.93 -12.12
CA ASP A 83 1.05 -12.02 -12.88
C ASP A 83 1.26 -13.37 -12.18
N ASN A 84 0.35 -14.33 -12.39
CA ASN A 84 0.34 -15.62 -11.70
C ASN A 84 1.66 -16.40 -11.80
N THR A 85 2.41 -16.21 -12.90
CA THR A 85 3.74 -16.81 -13.13
C THR A 85 4.85 -16.20 -12.28
N ALA A 86 4.70 -14.95 -11.82
CA ALA A 86 5.71 -14.25 -11.04
C ALA A 86 5.59 -14.54 -9.54
N ILE A 87 4.39 -14.92 -9.05
CA ILE A 87 4.10 -14.82 -7.61
C ILE A 87 4.06 -16.16 -6.88
N THR A 88 4.14 -17.30 -7.58
CA THR A 88 3.94 -18.66 -7.02
C THR A 88 4.89 -19.03 -5.85
N ASN A 89 5.93 -18.24 -5.54
CA ASN A 89 6.85 -18.48 -4.42
C ASN A 89 7.36 -17.21 -3.71
N LEU A 90 6.76 -16.03 -3.92
CA LEU A 90 7.38 -14.77 -3.49
C LEU A 90 6.89 -14.25 -2.13
N ALA A 91 5.58 -14.16 -1.88
CA ALA A 91 5.07 -13.45 -0.71
C ALA A 91 3.90 -14.17 -0.02
N PRO A 92 3.70 -13.95 1.29
CA PRO A 92 2.58 -14.53 2.04
C PRO A 92 1.22 -14.02 1.59
N VAL A 93 1.14 -12.78 1.07
CA VAL A 93 -0.08 -12.23 0.44
C VAL A 93 0.27 -11.75 -0.95
N SER A 94 -0.43 -12.29 -1.94
CA SER A 94 -0.16 -12.08 -3.35
C SER A 94 -1.42 -11.84 -4.15
N LEU A 95 -1.39 -10.88 -5.07
CA LEU A 95 -2.53 -10.56 -5.91
C LEU A 95 -2.20 -10.70 -7.40
N THR A 96 -2.86 -11.66 -8.04
CA THR A 96 -2.68 -11.97 -9.47
C THR A 96 -3.53 -11.05 -10.35
N ARG A 97 -2.97 -10.51 -11.43
CA ARG A 97 -3.73 -9.83 -12.50
C ARG A 97 -4.68 -10.82 -13.23
N PRO A 98 -5.83 -10.37 -13.78
CA PRO A 98 -6.36 -9.00 -13.74
C PRO A 98 -6.82 -8.60 -12.33
N LEU A 99 -6.57 -7.33 -12.00
CA LEU A 99 -6.99 -6.71 -10.75
C LEU A 99 -8.51 -6.49 -10.81
N THR A 100 -9.28 -7.23 -10.03
CA THR A 100 -10.70 -6.94 -9.79
C THR A 100 -10.85 -6.34 -8.41
N GLU A 101 -11.84 -5.45 -8.23
CA GLU A 101 -12.10 -4.80 -6.95
C GLU A 101 -12.20 -5.83 -5.80
N GLU A 102 -13.01 -6.88 -5.98
CA GLU A 102 -13.17 -7.98 -5.02
C GLU A 102 -11.85 -8.64 -4.61
N LYS A 103 -10.93 -8.88 -5.57
CA LYS A 103 -9.61 -9.47 -5.27
C LYS A 103 -8.75 -8.52 -4.47
N VAL A 104 -8.76 -7.23 -4.83
CA VAL A 104 -7.99 -6.21 -4.13
C VAL A 104 -8.51 -6.04 -2.71
N GLU A 105 -9.83 -6.02 -2.52
CA GLU A 105 -10.43 -5.96 -1.20
C GLU A 105 -10.06 -7.15 -0.32
N ALA A 106 -10.20 -8.37 -0.86
CA ALA A 106 -9.86 -9.59 -0.13
C ALA A 106 -8.37 -9.63 0.28
N ALA A 107 -7.46 -9.24 -0.63
CA ALA A 107 -6.04 -9.19 -0.32
C ALA A 107 -5.68 -8.10 0.68
N LEU A 108 -6.30 -6.92 0.59
CA LEU A 108 -6.11 -5.86 1.59
C LEU A 108 -6.64 -6.30 2.96
N GLU A 109 -7.79 -6.97 3.02
CA GLU A 109 -8.31 -7.52 4.27
C GLU A 109 -7.34 -8.52 4.90
N GLU A 110 -6.80 -9.47 4.14
CA GLU A 110 -5.82 -10.42 4.63
C GLU A 110 -4.53 -9.73 5.07
N PHE A 111 -4.06 -8.77 4.28
CA PHE A 111 -2.86 -7.99 4.55
C PHE A 111 -2.96 -7.14 5.81
N PHE A 112 -4.14 -6.63 6.14
CA PHE A 112 -4.37 -5.84 7.36
C PHE A 112 -4.79 -6.66 8.58
N LYS A 113 -5.20 -7.93 8.42
CA LYS A 113 -5.50 -8.85 9.54
C LYS A 113 -4.23 -9.39 10.23
N LEU A 114 -3.10 -9.39 9.53
CA LEU A 114 -1.76 -9.72 10.03
C LEU A 114 -1.12 -8.54 10.78
#